data_AF-A0A7S0S1Z9-F1
#
_entry.id   AF-A0A7S0S1Z9-F1
#
_cell.length_a   1.000
_cell.length_b   1.000
_cell.length_c   1.000
_cell.angle_alpha   90.00
_cell.angle_beta   90.00
_cell.angle_gamma   90.00
#
_symmetry.space_group_name_H-M   'P 1'
#
loop_
_entity.id
_entity.type
_entity.pdbx_description
1 polymer ?
#
loop_
_entity_poly.entity_id
_entity_poly.type
_entity_poly.pdbx_seq_one_letter_code
_entity_poly.pdbx_strand_id
1 'polypeptide(L)'
;FITILVMVRAQREGVTDLQRAGLACQRIGHVASRARIIELVLTGRFLPNIADFDAPDDLVPNLDDMKFDINDFEHLHRGVYLGFAGKRRLPDEYGLRQIWDQPTVQETRFMDTEPVTEINGTNTLFKMGEEFLARANDVFQNVARYNETAIVDEWWSFRYMMVNGIDHMMPAYYKTMDGLLQLRISEANAVNKVHLYVMAVEGCLLGILATLIEWYFASRVNNQRWTLYSVFVLVPLGMIRVLATAAISLGEEDDDDDDVDENQESTKGGGQTGVAAGGTLPGGTGQDRAGGNDGGGGGNEGGIKISVREVPAQRQEYEPGFAGAVKSALSGLAFWRPVNKVVPSGGKRQLKHSHRYTIWLTWPFVAWAAIIIIVQSIGYTSLQR
;
A
#
# COMPACT_ATOMS: atom_id res chain seq x y z
N PHE A 1 9.24 2.35 4.82
CA PHE A 1 10.00 2.71 3.59
C PHE A 1 11.43 2.18 3.60
N ILE A 2 12.29 2.53 4.58
CA ILE A 2 13.70 2.09 4.66
C ILE A 2 13.83 0.56 4.57
N THR A 3 13.01 -0.20 5.31
CA THR A 3 13.02 -1.67 5.28
C THR A 3 12.75 -2.24 3.89
N ILE A 4 11.83 -1.64 3.12
CA ILE A 4 11.51 -2.05 1.75
C ILE A 4 12.70 -1.77 0.84
N LEU A 5 13.35 -0.61 0.96
CA LEU A 5 14.55 -0.29 0.17
C LEU A 5 15.69 -1.28 0.44
N VAL A 6 15.92 -1.65 1.70
CA VAL A 6 16.94 -2.65 2.06
C VAL A 6 16.60 -4.01 1.44
N MET A 7 15.33 -4.42 1.50
CA MET A 7 14.88 -5.67 0.91
C MET A 7 14.99 -5.69 -0.62
N VAL A 8 14.61 -4.60 -1.31
CA VAL A 8 14.74 -4.48 -2.77
C VAL A 8 16.21 -4.50 -3.18
N ARG A 9 17.09 -3.86 -2.41
CA ARG A 9 18.53 -3.93 -2.65
C ARG A 9 19.06 -5.36 -2.50
N ALA A 10 18.67 -6.06 -1.44
CA ALA A 10 19.03 -7.45 -1.23
C ALA A 10 18.53 -8.37 -2.36
N GLN A 11 17.31 -8.15 -2.86
CA GLN A 11 16.78 -8.87 -4.02
C GLN A 11 17.60 -8.61 -5.28
N ARG A 12 17.95 -7.35 -5.55
CA ARG A 12 18.77 -6.99 -6.71
C ARG A 12 20.13 -7.69 -6.64
N GLU A 13 20.79 -7.66 -5.49
CA GLU A 13 22.06 -8.36 -5.27
C GLU A 13 21.89 -9.88 -5.48
N GLY A 14 20.80 -10.46 -4.95
CA GLY A 14 20.45 -11.85 -5.14
C GLY A 14 20.22 -12.29 -6.60
N VAL A 15 19.56 -11.45 -7.40
CA VAL A 15 19.36 -11.70 -8.84
C VAL A 15 20.68 -11.59 -9.60
N THR A 16 21.55 -10.64 -9.24
CA THR A 16 22.88 -10.54 -9.85
C THR A 16 23.74 -11.77 -9.54
N ASP A 17 23.60 -12.36 -8.35
CA ASP A 17 24.32 -13.59 -8.01
C ASP A 17 23.79 -14.80 -8.78
N LEU A 18 22.48 -14.89 -8.98
CA LEU A 18 21.87 -15.92 -9.83
C LEU A 18 22.38 -15.81 -11.27
N GLN A 19 22.40 -14.59 -11.83
CA GLN A 19 22.94 -14.34 -13.16
C GLN A 19 24.42 -14.75 -13.24
N ARG A 20 25.22 -14.41 -12.23
CA ARG A 20 26.65 -14.78 -12.19
C ARG A 20 26.87 -16.28 -12.05
N ALA A 21 26.01 -17.00 -11.34
CA ALA A 21 26.02 -18.47 -11.31
C ALA A 21 25.71 -19.06 -12.69
N GLY A 22 24.78 -18.46 -13.44
CA GLY A 22 24.50 -18.84 -14.82
C GLY A 22 25.66 -18.57 -15.76
N LEU A 23 26.32 -17.42 -15.63
CA LEU A 23 27.53 -17.11 -16.38
C LEU A 23 28.66 -18.09 -16.05
N ALA A 24 28.84 -18.47 -14.78
CA ALA A 24 29.83 -19.48 -14.39
C ALA A 24 29.58 -20.82 -15.11
N CYS A 25 28.32 -21.26 -15.14
CA CYS A 25 27.93 -22.47 -15.87
C CYS A 25 28.22 -22.36 -17.37
N GLN A 26 27.93 -21.21 -17.98
CA GLN A 26 28.21 -20.97 -19.39
C GLN A 26 29.72 -20.99 -19.68
N ARG A 27 30.54 -20.42 -18.79
CA ARG A 27 32.00 -20.42 -18.96
C ARG A 27 32.61 -21.81 -18.92
N ILE A 28 32.07 -22.75 -18.14
CA ILE A 28 32.50 -24.16 -18.18
C ILE A 28 32.35 -24.71 -19.61
N GLY A 29 31.18 -24.48 -20.22
CA GLY A 29 30.91 -24.91 -21.59
C GLY A 29 31.82 -24.23 -22.62
N HIS A 30 32.12 -22.94 -22.43
CA HIS A 30 33.06 -22.22 -23.29
C HIS A 30 34.48 -22.77 -23.18
N VAL A 31 35.00 -22.96 -21.97
CA VAL A 31 36.35 -23.52 -21.73
C VAL A 31 36.46 -24.93 -22.34
N ALA A 32 35.47 -25.80 -22.11
CA ALA A 32 35.46 -27.15 -22.67
C ALA A 32 35.36 -27.14 -24.21
N SER A 33 34.52 -26.25 -24.76
CA SER A 33 34.42 -26.05 -26.21
C SER A 33 35.76 -25.59 -26.79
N ARG A 34 36.36 -24.52 -26.26
CA ARG A 34 37.66 -23.98 -26.72
C ARG A 34 38.77 -25.02 -26.64
N ALA A 35 38.80 -25.82 -25.58
CA ALA A 35 39.74 -26.92 -25.48
C ALA A 35 39.54 -27.96 -26.60
N ARG A 36 38.28 -28.30 -26.93
CA ARG A 36 37.98 -29.20 -28.05
C ARG A 36 38.39 -28.59 -29.40
N ILE A 37 38.25 -27.28 -29.57
CA ILE A 37 38.75 -26.57 -30.77
C ILE A 37 40.28 -26.72 -30.87
N ILE A 38 40.98 -26.46 -29.77
CA ILE A 38 42.44 -26.59 -29.69
C ILE A 38 42.87 -28.02 -30.06
N GLU A 39 42.20 -29.06 -29.53
CA GLU A 39 42.46 -30.44 -29.93
C GLU A 39 42.29 -30.66 -31.44
N LEU A 40 41.21 -30.17 -32.04
CA LEU A 40 40.96 -30.33 -33.48
C LEU A 40 42.05 -29.66 -34.31
N VAL A 41 42.50 -28.47 -33.90
CA VAL A 41 43.61 -27.74 -34.52
C VAL A 41 44.93 -28.52 -34.38
N LEU A 42 45.24 -29.03 -33.19
CA LEU A 42 46.48 -29.80 -32.95
C LEU A 42 46.51 -31.14 -33.71
N THR A 43 45.35 -31.79 -33.86
CA THR A 43 45.24 -33.08 -34.59
C THR A 43 45.17 -32.91 -36.11
N GLY A 44 45.20 -31.68 -36.61
CA GLY A 44 45.07 -31.38 -38.03
C GLY A 44 43.68 -31.67 -38.59
N ARG A 45 42.66 -31.82 -37.73
CA ARG A 45 41.27 -32.09 -38.11
C ARG A 45 40.51 -30.78 -38.27
N PHE A 46 40.96 -29.97 -39.22
CA PHE A 46 40.34 -28.69 -39.53
C PHE A 46 38.97 -28.87 -40.20
N LEU A 47 38.08 -27.91 -39.97
CA LEU A 47 36.80 -27.81 -40.65
C LEU A 47 36.90 -26.66 -41.65
N PRO A 48 37.09 -26.94 -42.95
CA PRO A 48 37.29 -25.88 -43.93
C PRO A 48 36.07 -24.96 -44.00
N ASN A 49 36.32 -23.65 -44.10
CA ASN A 49 35.31 -22.57 -44.13
C ASN A 49 34.58 -22.27 -42.81
N ILE A 50 35.10 -22.71 -41.66
CA ILE A 50 34.61 -22.22 -40.36
C ILE A 50 35.62 -21.20 -39.86
N ALA A 51 35.17 -19.95 -39.67
CA ALA A 51 35.99 -18.89 -39.11
C ALA A 51 36.52 -19.31 -37.73
N ASP A 52 37.82 -19.10 -37.47
CA ASP A 52 38.56 -19.49 -36.27
C ASP A 52 38.88 -21.01 -36.13
N PHE A 53 38.74 -21.77 -37.22
CA PHE A 53 38.97 -23.23 -37.27
C PHE A 53 39.70 -23.71 -38.54
N ASP A 54 40.13 -22.80 -39.41
CA ASP A 54 40.55 -23.12 -40.77
C ASP A 54 42.08 -23.22 -40.89
N ALA A 55 42.81 -22.56 -39.99
CA ALA A 55 44.26 -22.50 -40.04
C ALA A 55 44.93 -22.80 -38.68
N PRO A 56 46.18 -23.31 -38.69
CA PRO A 56 47.02 -23.36 -37.48
C PRO A 56 47.21 -21.99 -36.81
N ASP A 57 47.12 -20.91 -37.59
CA ASP A 57 47.20 -19.53 -37.09
C ASP A 57 46.05 -19.18 -36.13
N ASP A 58 44.93 -19.90 -36.20
CA ASP A 58 43.77 -19.73 -35.31
C ASP A 58 44.04 -20.27 -33.89
N LEU A 59 45.15 -20.98 -33.67
CA LEU A 59 45.51 -21.53 -32.36
C LEU A 59 45.72 -20.43 -31.31
N VAL A 60 46.44 -19.36 -31.67
CA VAL A 60 46.80 -18.30 -30.72
C VAL A 60 45.56 -17.53 -30.24
N PRO A 61 44.65 -17.06 -31.13
CA PRO A 61 43.39 -16.45 -30.70
C PRO A 61 42.54 -17.37 -29.81
N ASN A 62 42.42 -18.66 -30.16
CA ASN A 62 41.66 -19.61 -29.35
C ASN A 62 42.27 -19.85 -27.96
N LEU A 63 43.61 -19.81 -27.84
CA LEU A 63 44.30 -19.89 -26.57
C LEU A 63 44.08 -18.64 -25.70
N ASP A 64 44.14 -17.45 -26.30
CA ASP A 64 43.87 -16.20 -25.60
C ASP A 64 42.42 -16.14 -25.08
N ASP A 65 41.46 -16.56 -25.91
CA ASP A 65 40.05 -16.70 -25.53
C ASP A 65 39.86 -17.73 -24.41
N MET A 66 40.50 -18.90 -24.51
CA MET A 66 40.46 -19.92 -23.46
C MET A 66 41.01 -19.36 -22.14
N LYS A 67 42.10 -18.60 -22.19
CA LYS A 67 42.67 -17.98 -20.98
C LYS A 67 41.74 -16.95 -20.38
N PHE A 68 41.07 -16.15 -21.22
CA PHE A 68 40.04 -15.22 -20.76
C PHE A 68 38.89 -15.96 -20.07
N ASP A 69 38.36 -17.02 -20.70
CA ASP A 69 37.26 -17.82 -20.14
C ASP A 69 37.65 -18.53 -18.83
N ILE A 70 38.89 -19.02 -18.70
CA ILE A 70 39.42 -19.60 -17.47
C ILE A 70 39.43 -18.56 -16.34
N ASN A 71 39.95 -17.36 -16.60
CA ASN A 71 40.05 -16.31 -15.58
C ASN A 71 38.65 -15.80 -15.17
N ASP A 72 37.73 -15.66 -16.14
CA ASP A 72 36.34 -15.26 -15.85
C ASP A 72 35.61 -16.36 -15.07
N PHE A 73 35.80 -17.64 -15.42
CA PHE A 73 35.27 -18.76 -14.66
C PHE A 73 35.81 -18.80 -13.24
N GLU A 74 37.12 -18.57 -13.03
CA GLU A 74 37.72 -18.51 -11.69
C GLU A 74 37.04 -17.44 -10.83
N HIS A 75 36.90 -16.23 -11.37
CA HIS A 75 36.25 -15.12 -10.67
C HIS A 75 34.79 -15.44 -10.33
N LEU A 76 34.04 -16.01 -11.27
CA LEU A 76 32.63 -16.35 -11.09
C LEU A 76 32.44 -17.53 -10.14
N HIS A 77 33.23 -18.60 -10.26
CA HIS A 77 33.18 -19.79 -9.42
C HIS A 77 33.42 -19.44 -7.94
N ARG A 78 34.52 -18.73 -7.67
CA ARG A 78 34.85 -18.28 -6.31
C ARG A 78 33.84 -17.26 -5.80
N GLY A 79 33.37 -16.36 -6.66
CA GLY A 79 32.38 -15.35 -6.31
C GLY A 79 31.00 -15.93 -5.97
N VAL A 80 30.57 -17.01 -6.63
CA VAL A 80 29.32 -17.70 -6.28
C VAL A 80 29.41 -18.31 -4.88
N TYR A 81 30.53 -18.97 -4.56
CA TYR A 81 30.74 -19.63 -3.27
C TYR A 81 30.99 -18.65 -2.12
N LEU A 82 31.93 -17.71 -2.30
CA LEU A 82 32.37 -16.77 -1.25
C LEU A 82 31.55 -15.48 -1.21
N GLY A 83 30.82 -15.15 -2.26
CA GLY A 83 30.17 -13.84 -2.45
C GLY A 83 31.04 -12.83 -3.18
N PHE A 84 30.39 -12.00 -4.02
CA PHE A 84 31.07 -11.01 -4.86
C PHE A 84 31.34 -9.68 -4.16
N ALA A 85 30.47 -9.26 -3.24
CA ALA A 85 30.61 -7.98 -2.52
C ALA A 85 31.27 -8.13 -1.14
N GLY A 86 31.44 -9.37 -0.68
CA GLY A 86 31.99 -9.69 0.64
C GLY A 86 31.84 -11.17 0.95
N LYS A 87 32.61 -11.64 1.93
CA LYS A 87 32.57 -13.03 2.39
C LYS A 87 31.19 -13.34 2.97
N ARG A 88 30.40 -14.10 2.23
CA ARG A 88 29.12 -14.66 2.67
C ARG A 88 29.20 -16.17 2.64
N ARG A 89 28.37 -16.80 3.46
CA ARG A 89 28.13 -18.23 3.37
C ARG A 89 26.85 -18.47 2.59
N LEU A 90 26.85 -19.47 1.71
CA LEU A 90 25.61 -19.93 1.07
C LEU A 90 24.66 -20.50 2.14
N PRO A 91 23.35 -20.19 2.07
CA PRO A 91 22.39 -20.74 3.01
C PRO A 91 22.21 -22.24 2.80
N ASP A 92 21.81 -22.94 3.87
CA ASP A 92 21.54 -24.38 3.86
C ASP A 92 20.20 -24.71 3.18
N GLU A 93 19.39 -23.69 2.93
CA GLU A 93 18.10 -23.76 2.28
C GLU A 93 18.22 -24.25 0.84
N TYR A 94 17.25 -25.05 0.40
CA TYR A 94 17.18 -25.60 -0.95
C TYR A 94 18.40 -26.43 -1.37
N GLY A 95 19.17 -26.96 -0.40
CA GLY A 95 20.33 -27.81 -0.66
C GLY A 95 21.53 -27.08 -1.25
N LEU A 96 21.53 -25.74 -1.28
CA LEU A 96 22.61 -24.93 -1.84
C LEU A 96 23.95 -25.29 -1.20
N ARG A 97 24.04 -25.17 0.13
CA ARG A 97 25.28 -25.52 0.83
C ARG A 97 25.65 -27.00 0.70
N GLN A 98 24.68 -27.89 0.55
CA GLN A 98 24.95 -29.31 0.40
C GLN A 98 25.77 -29.60 -0.87
N ILE A 99 25.46 -28.92 -1.97
CA ILE A 99 26.17 -29.08 -3.25
C ILE A 99 27.60 -28.55 -3.17
N TRP A 100 27.82 -27.45 -2.43
CA TRP A 100 29.11 -26.76 -2.36
C TRP A 100 30.05 -27.25 -1.25
N ASP A 101 29.51 -27.63 -0.09
CA ASP A 101 30.29 -28.05 1.09
C ASP A 101 30.40 -29.59 1.21
N GLN A 102 29.44 -30.36 0.69
CA GLN A 102 29.41 -31.82 0.84
C GLN A 102 29.75 -32.55 -0.46
N PRO A 103 30.39 -33.74 -0.39
CA PRO A 103 30.82 -34.50 -1.56
C PRO A 103 29.64 -35.20 -2.24
N THR A 104 28.75 -34.41 -2.86
CA THR A 104 27.50 -34.87 -3.47
C THR A 104 27.55 -34.93 -4.99
N VAL A 105 28.50 -34.26 -5.62
CA VAL A 105 28.65 -34.24 -7.09
C VAL A 105 29.53 -35.40 -7.50
N GLN A 106 29.11 -36.14 -8.53
CA GLN A 106 29.90 -37.24 -9.10
C GLN A 106 31.14 -36.67 -9.80
N GLU A 107 32.29 -37.29 -9.60
CA GLU A 107 33.56 -36.91 -10.19
C GLU A 107 34.23 -38.15 -10.80
N THR A 108 34.64 -38.04 -12.05
CA THR A 108 35.46 -39.05 -12.73
C THR A 108 36.91 -38.54 -12.76
N ARG A 109 37.77 -39.12 -11.93
CA ARG A 109 39.20 -38.76 -11.88
C ARG A 109 39.99 -39.62 -12.84
N PHE A 110 40.87 -38.99 -13.60
CA PHE A 110 41.77 -39.65 -14.54
C PHE A 110 43.17 -39.68 -13.93
N MET A 111 43.72 -40.89 -13.73
CA MET A 111 45.07 -41.07 -13.23
C MET A 111 46.05 -41.18 -14.40
N ASP A 112 47.22 -40.56 -14.24
CA ASP A 112 48.35 -40.63 -15.17
C ASP A 112 49.02 -42.01 -15.09
N THR A 113 48.32 -43.01 -15.60
CA THR A 113 48.80 -44.38 -15.80
C THR A 113 48.76 -44.69 -17.28
N GLU A 114 49.55 -45.66 -17.75
CA GLU A 114 49.52 -46.13 -19.14
C GLU A 114 48.94 -47.56 -19.14
N PRO A 115 47.65 -47.78 -19.48
CA PRO A 115 46.64 -46.81 -19.96
C PRO A 115 46.01 -45.95 -18.86
N VAL A 116 45.42 -44.80 -19.23
CA VAL A 116 44.77 -43.87 -18.30
C VAL A 116 43.66 -44.59 -17.53
N THR A 117 43.75 -44.60 -16.20
CA THR A 117 42.77 -45.26 -15.33
C THR A 117 41.72 -44.26 -14.86
N GLU A 118 40.44 -44.65 -14.98
CA GLU A 118 39.29 -43.86 -14.54
C GLU A 118 38.83 -44.30 -13.14
N ILE A 119 38.67 -43.34 -12.24
CA ILE A 119 38.20 -43.58 -10.87
C ILE A 119 37.00 -42.69 -10.61
N ASN A 120 35.84 -43.33 -10.48
CA ASN A 120 34.61 -42.64 -10.10
C ASN A 120 34.60 -42.39 -8.58
N GLY A 121 34.25 -41.17 -8.20
CA GLY A 121 34.11 -40.74 -6.83
C GLY A 121 33.04 -39.67 -6.69
N THR A 122 32.96 -39.08 -5.49
CA THR A 122 32.16 -37.89 -5.27
C THR A 122 33.00 -36.81 -4.62
N ASN A 123 32.71 -35.56 -4.96
CA ASN A 123 33.43 -34.40 -4.48
C ASN A 123 32.49 -33.21 -4.35
N THR A 124 33.00 -32.14 -3.73
CA THR A 124 32.22 -30.92 -3.56
C THR A 124 32.29 -30.09 -4.85
N LEU A 125 31.22 -29.35 -5.18
CA LEU A 125 31.23 -28.51 -6.38
C LEU A 125 32.36 -27.48 -6.36
N PHE A 126 32.72 -26.98 -5.18
CA PHE A 126 33.85 -26.07 -5.01
C PHE A 126 35.18 -26.73 -5.40
N LYS A 127 35.46 -27.92 -4.86
CA LYS A 127 36.71 -28.65 -5.19
C LYS A 127 36.77 -29.05 -6.65
N MET A 128 35.65 -29.48 -7.24
CA MET A 128 35.59 -29.80 -8.65
C MET A 128 35.87 -28.58 -9.54
N GLY A 129 35.41 -27.39 -9.14
CA GLY A 129 35.69 -26.15 -9.87
C GLY A 129 37.16 -25.73 -9.79
N GLU A 130 37.78 -25.82 -8.61
CA GLU A 130 39.23 -25.56 -8.45
C GLU A 130 40.07 -26.58 -9.21
N GLU A 131 39.68 -27.86 -9.21
CA GLU A 131 40.34 -28.90 -9.99
C GLU A 131 40.16 -28.65 -11.49
N PHE A 132 38.96 -28.31 -11.96
CA PHE A 132 38.68 -27.94 -13.34
C PHE A 132 39.55 -26.77 -13.80
N LEU A 133 39.72 -25.73 -12.97
CA LEU A 133 40.61 -24.60 -13.24
C LEU A 133 42.08 -25.02 -13.32
N ALA A 134 42.52 -25.92 -12.44
CA ALA A 134 43.88 -26.45 -12.49
C ALA A 134 44.12 -27.22 -13.79
N ARG A 135 43.17 -28.07 -14.19
CA ARG A 135 43.25 -28.84 -15.45
C ARG A 135 43.16 -27.96 -16.69
N ALA A 136 42.30 -26.95 -16.69
CA ALA A 136 42.19 -26.01 -17.80
C ALA A 136 43.47 -25.17 -17.98
N ASN A 137 44.11 -24.74 -16.88
CA ASN A 137 45.40 -24.05 -16.95
C ASN A 137 46.53 -25.00 -17.37
N ASP A 138 46.51 -26.27 -16.94
CA ASP A 138 47.45 -27.29 -17.40
C ASP A 138 47.32 -27.50 -18.92
N VAL A 139 46.08 -27.55 -19.42
CA VAL A 139 45.82 -27.61 -20.86
C VAL A 139 46.41 -26.40 -21.56
N PHE A 140 46.04 -25.19 -21.14
CA PHE A 140 46.53 -23.94 -21.71
C PHE A 140 48.07 -23.86 -21.75
N GLN A 141 48.76 -24.22 -20.66
CA GLN A 141 50.22 -24.08 -20.55
C GLN A 141 50.99 -25.11 -21.39
N ASN A 142 50.47 -26.33 -21.52
CA ASN A 142 51.18 -27.42 -22.19
C ASN A 142 50.77 -27.60 -23.66
N VAL A 143 49.84 -26.82 -24.21
CA VAL A 143 49.41 -26.91 -25.62
C VAL A 143 50.60 -26.96 -26.58
N ALA A 144 51.59 -26.07 -26.40
CA ALA A 144 52.77 -26.00 -27.26
C ALA A 144 53.59 -27.30 -27.26
N ARG A 145 53.66 -27.99 -26.12
CA ARG A 145 54.40 -29.25 -25.97
C ARG A 145 53.66 -30.42 -26.63
N TYR A 146 52.33 -30.45 -26.50
CA TYR A 146 51.52 -31.53 -27.06
C TYR A 146 51.30 -31.42 -28.59
N ASN A 147 51.59 -30.26 -29.17
CA ASN A 147 51.66 -30.09 -30.62
C ASN A 147 52.70 -31.02 -31.29
N GLU A 148 53.74 -31.41 -30.56
CA GLU A 148 54.80 -32.28 -31.08
C GLU A 148 54.41 -33.78 -31.06
N THR A 149 53.54 -34.19 -30.13
CA THR A 149 53.21 -35.61 -29.91
C THR A 149 51.87 -36.04 -30.50
N ALA A 150 50.98 -35.10 -30.84
CA ALA A 150 49.70 -35.31 -31.55
C ALA A 150 48.68 -36.29 -30.91
N ILE A 151 48.90 -36.77 -29.69
CA ILE A 151 47.97 -37.66 -28.97
C ILE A 151 47.31 -36.90 -27.82
N VAL A 152 46.29 -36.10 -28.15
CA VAL A 152 45.50 -35.34 -27.16
C VAL A 152 44.55 -36.25 -26.36
N ASP A 153 44.15 -37.37 -26.95
CA ASP A 153 43.24 -38.33 -26.32
C ASP A 153 43.83 -38.98 -25.05
N GLU A 154 45.15 -39.02 -24.88
CA GLU A 154 45.79 -39.57 -23.66
C GLU A 154 45.95 -38.51 -22.57
N TRP A 155 45.65 -37.25 -22.88
CA TRP A 155 45.81 -36.16 -21.93
C TRP A 155 44.70 -36.17 -20.88
N TRP A 156 45.05 -36.69 -19.71
CA TRP A 156 44.13 -36.82 -18.58
C TRP A 156 43.50 -35.48 -18.13
N SER A 157 44.22 -34.35 -18.20
CA SER A 157 43.65 -33.01 -17.90
C SER A 157 42.57 -32.62 -18.89
N PHE A 158 42.78 -32.92 -20.18
CA PHE A 158 41.80 -32.68 -21.23
C PHE A 158 40.54 -33.55 -21.00
N ARG A 159 40.72 -34.85 -20.75
CA ARG A 159 39.61 -35.77 -20.44
C ARG A 159 38.83 -35.34 -19.21
N TYR A 160 39.53 -34.92 -18.14
CA TYR A 160 38.89 -34.44 -16.92
C TYR A 160 37.95 -33.27 -17.22
N MET A 161 38.40 -32.30 -18.00
CA MET A 161 37.63 -31.12 -18.37
C MET A 161 36.39 -31.47 -19.21
N MET A 162 36.54 -32.36 -20.19
CA MET A 162 35.44 -32.75 -21.06
C MET A 162 34.36 -33.55 -20.31
N VAL A 163 34.76 -34.57 -19.55
CA VAL A 163 33.81 -35.43 -18.83
C VAL A 163 33.21 -34.70 -17.62
N ASN A 164 34.03 -34.17 -16.72
CA ASN A 164 33.51 -33.57 -15.49
C ASN A 164 32.85 -32.21 -15.72
N GLY A 165 33.36 -31.41 -16.66
CA GLY A 165 32.80 -30.08 -16.94
C GLY A 165 31.35 -30.17 -17.39
N ILE A 166 31.10 -30.94 -18.46
CA ILE A 166 29.78 -31.00 -19.09
C ILE A 166 28.85 -31.97 -18.35
N ASP A 167 29.31 -33.18 -18.03
CA ASP A 167 28.40 -34.23 -17.52
C ASP A 167 28.08 -34.09 -16.03
N HIS A 168 28.97 -33.47 -15.25
CA HIS A 168 28.84 -33.44 -13.79
C HIS A 168 28.73 -32.03 -13.20
N MET A 169 29.59 -31.10 -13.62
CA MET A 169 29.58 -29.74 -13.08
C MET A 169 28.40 -28.92 -13.59
N MET A 170 28.09 -28.93 -14.89
CA MET A 170 26.94 -28.17 -15.42
C MET A 170 25.61 -28.54 -14.73
N PRO A 171 25.24 -29.83 -14.55
CA PRO A 171 24.07 -30.21 -13.76
C PRO A 171 24.11 -29.71 -12.31
N ALA A 172 25.28 -29.72 -11.65
CA ALA A 172 25.42 -29.21 -10.29
C ALA A 172 25.25 -27.67 -10.22
N TYR A 173 25.67 -26.95 -11.26
CA TYR A 173 25.40 -25.53 -11.42
C TYR A 173 23.92 -25.24 -11.68
N TYR A 174 23.23 -26.04 -12.48
CA TYR A 174 21.77 -25.92 -12.65
C TYR A 174 21.03 -26.08 -11.33
N LYS A 175 21.41 -27.06 -10.49
CA LYS A 175 20.87 -27.22 -9.14
C LYS A 175 21.18 -26.02 -8.24
N THR A 176 22.38 -25.45 -8.35
CA THR A 176 22.73 -24.22 -7.63
C THR A 176 21.86 -23.04 -8.06
N MET A 177 21.63 -22.86 -9.37
CA MET A 177 20.75 -21.80 -9.87
C MET A 177 19.29 -22.00 -9.44
N ASP A 178 18.78 -23.23 -9.47
CA ASP A 178 17.43 -23.55 -8.97
C ASP A 178 17.30 -23.23 -7.48
N GLY A 179 18.26 -23.64 -6.65
CA GLY A 179 18.28 -23.30 -5.23
C GLY A 179 18.35 -21.79 -4.97
N LEU A 180 19.17 -21.06 -5.73
CA LEU A 180 19.24 -19.60 -5.66
C LEU A 180 17.92 -18.94 -6.10
N LEU A 181 17.29 -19.45 -7.16
CA LEU A 181 16.00 -18.95 -7.64
C LEU A 181 14.89 -19.16 -6.59
N GLN A 182 14.81 -20.36 -6.01
CA GLN A 182 13.83 -20.68 -4.96
C GLN A 182 14.03 -19.80 -3.72
N LEU A 183 15.28 -19.54 -3.34
CA LEU A 183 15.61 -18.56 -2.30
C LEU A 183 15.10 -17.15 -2.64
N ARG A 184 15.25 -16.70 -3.89
CA ARG A 184 14.73 -15.37 -4.28
C ARG A 184 13.21 -15.32 -4.30
N ILE A 185 12.55 -16.40 -4.69
CA ILE A 185 11.09 -16.51 -4.64
C ILE A 185 10.61 -16.44 -3.18
N SER A 186 11.26 -17.14 -2.25
CA SER A 186 10.88 -17.12 -0.84
C SER A 186 11.09 -15.74 -0.20
N GLU A 187 12.21 -15.07 -0.50
CA GLU A 187 12.46 -13.70 -0.09
C GLU A 187 11.44 -12.72 -0.70
N ALA A 188 11.10 -12.87 -1.98
CA ALA A 188 10.10 -12.03 -2.64
C ALA A 188 8.71 -12.14 -1.98
N ASN A 189 8.32 -13.34 -1.58
CA ASN A 189 7.10 -13.56 -0.82
C ASN A 189 7.14 -12.87 0.56
N ALA A 190 8.30 -12.87 1.23
CA ALA A 190 8.48 -12.16 2.50
C ALA A 190 8.36 -10.64 2.32
N VAL A 191 8.96 -10.06 1.26
CA VAL A 191 8.83 -8.64 0.94
C VAL A 191 7.39 -8.26 0.66
N ASN A 192 6.68 -9.06 -0.14
CA ASN A 192 5.28 -8.83 -0.45
C ASN A 192 4.41 -8.82 0.81
N LYS A 193 4.67 -9.75 1.75
CA LYS A 193 3.99 -9.81 3.04
C LYS A 193 4.24 -8.54 3.88
N VAL A 194 5.47 -8.05 3.93
CA VAL A 194 5.82 -6.81 4.65
C VAL A 194 5.18 -5.58 4.01
N HIS A 195 5.20 -5.52 2.67
CA HIS A 195 4.57 -4.42 1.94
C HIS A 195 3.08 -4.33 2.25
N LEU A 196 2.39 -5.47 2.30
CA LEU A 196 0.98 -5.51 2.68
C LEU A 196 0.74 -4.98 4.10
N TYR A 197 1.54 -5.40 5.09
CA TYR A 197 1.40 -4.86 6.45
C TYR A 197 1.62 -3.35 6.50
N VAL A 198 2.60 -2.84 5.75
CA VAL A 198 2.85 -1.39 5.68
C VAL A 198 1.67 -0.66 5.05
N MET A 199 1.13 -1.16 3.93
CA MET A 199 -0.04 -0.54 3.28
C MET A 199 -1.29 -0.59 4.15
N ALA A 200 -1.50 -1.66 4.91
CA ALA A 200 -2.63 -1.77 5.84
C ALA A 200 -2.49 -0.77 6.99
N VAL A 201 -1.31 -0.66 7.59
CA VAL A 201 -1.04 0.29 8.68
C VAL A 201 -1.14 1.73 8.18
N GLU A 202 -0.54 2.05 7.04
CA GLU A 202 -0.61 3.38 6.44
C GLU A 202 -2.05 3.77 6.08
N GLY A 203 -2.82 2.84 5.49
CA GLY A 203 -4.23 3.05 5.19
C GLY A 203 -5.08 3.31 6.43
N CYS A 204 -4.86 2.55 7.52
CA CYS A 204 -5.54 2.76 8.79
C CYS A 204 -5.17 4.09 9.43
N LEU A 205 -3.88 4.46 9.46
CA LEU A 205 -3.42 5.71 10.05
C LEU A 205 -3.93 6.94 9.28
N LEU A 206 -3.87 6.90 7.94
CA LEU A 206 -4.41 7.96 7.10
C LEU A 206 -5.94 8.05 7.24
N GLY A 207 -6.63 6.91 7.36
CA GLY A 207 -8.07 6.88 7.62
C GLY A 207 -8.43 7.53 8.96
N ILE A 208 -7.72 7.19 10.04
CA ILE A 208 -7.93 7.79 11.36
C ILE A 208 -7.63 9.29 11.30
N LEU A 209 -6.50 9.69 10.71
CA LEU A 209 -6.12 11.10 10.61
C LEU A 209 -7.16 11.90 9.81
N ALA A 210 -7.65 11.36 8.69
CA ALA A 210 -8.71 12.00 7.91
C ALA A 210 -9.99 12.18 8.74
N THR A 211 -10.45 11.13 9.43
CA THR A 211 -11.63 11.24 10.30
C THR A 211 -11.46 12.25 11.44
N LEU A 212 -10.26 12.38 12.01
CA LEU A 212 -9.96 13.39 13.03
C LEU A 212 -10.02 14.81 12.46
N ILE A 213 -9.46 15.03 11.27
CA ILE A 213 -9.50 16.32 10.58
C ILE A 213 -10.94 16.72 10.25
N GLU A 214 -11.74 15.79 9.74
CA GLU A 214 -13.14 16.06 9.46
C GLU A 214 -13.96 16.32 10.71
N TRP A 215 -13.74 15.53 11.76
CA TRP A 215 -14.38 15.75 13.04
C TRP A 215 -14.05 17.14 13.59
N TYR A 216 -12.81 17.59 13.44
CA TYR A 216 -12.38 18.94 13.81
C TYR A 216 -13.11 20.01 13.00
N PHE A 217 -13.16 19.90 11.67
CA PHE A 217 -13.89 20.85 10.81
C PHE A 217 -15.39 20.86 11.07
N ALA A 218 -16.00 19.68 11.21
CA ALA A 218 -17.42 19.54 11.52
C ALA A 218 -17.77 20.20 12.87
N SER A 219 -16.91 20.00 13.89
CA SER A 219 -17.08 20.65 15.20
C SER A 219 -16.98 22.16 15.11
N ARG A 220 -16.03 22.68 14.33
CA ARG A 220 -15.87 24.12 14.10
C ARG A 220 -17.08 24.74 13.40
N VAL A 221 -17.57 24.11 12.34
CA VAL A 221 -18.75 24.57 11.59
C VAL A 221 -20.00 24.50 12.45
N ASN A 222 -20.15 23.44 13.26
CA ASN A 222 -21.29 23.32 14.15
C ASN A 222 -21.29 24.45 15.18
N ASN A 223 -20.14 24.75 15.80
CA ASN A 223 -20.01 25.89 16.71
C ASN A 223 -20.37 27.22 16.04
N GLN A 224 -19.94 27.45 14.80
CA GLN A 224 -20.33 28.66 14.05
C GLN A 224 -21.84 28.73 13.81
N ARG A 225 -22.48 27.61 13.43
CA ARG A 225 -23.93 27.53 13.25
C ARG A 225 -24.68 27.78 14.57
N TRP A 226 -24.19 27.22 15.67
CA TRP A 226 -24.76 27.48 17.00
C TRP A 226 -24.72 28.95 17.36
N THR A 227 -23.61 29.65 17.10
CA THR A 227 -23.49 31.09 17.36
C THR A 227 -24.44 31.92 16.48
N LEU A 228 -24.65 31.53 15.21
CA LEU A 228 -25.61 32.21 14.34
C LEU A 228 -27.06 31.96 14.78
N TYR A 229 -27.41 30.71 15.12
CA TYR A 229 -28.78 30.36 15.50
C TYR A 229 -29.14 30.79 16.92
N SER A 230 -28.18 30.92 17.83
CA SER A 230 -28.44 31.39 19.20
C SER A 230 -29.01 32.81 19.19
N VAL A 231 -28.55 33.68 18.29
CA VAL A 231 -29.10 35.04 18.12
C VAL A 231 -30.58 35.00 17.75
N PHE A 232 -30.98 34.13 16.82
CA PHE A 232 -32.39 34.00 16.41
C PHE A 232 -33.29 33.33 17.46
N VAL A 233 -32.72 32.49 18.33
CA VAL A 233 -33.45 31.87 19.44
C VAL A 233 -33.61 32.85 20.62
N LEU A 234 -32.69 33.80 20.77
CA LEU A 234 -32.72 34.82 21.84
C LEU A 234 -33.59 36.03 21.53
N VAL A 235 -34.04 36.24 20.28
CA VAL A 235 -35.07 37.25 19.99
C VAL A 235 -36.31 36.87 20.81
N PRO A 236 -36.68 37.66 21.83
CA PRO A 236 -37.84 37.34 22.63
C PRO A 236 -39.04 37.30 21.68
N LEU A 237 -39.78 36.19 21.66
CA LEU A 237 -41.03 36.09 20.90
C LEU A 237 -41.99 37.27 21.21
N GLY A 238 -41.82 37.91 22.37
CA GLY A 238 -42.49 39.17 22.74
C GLY A 238 -42.17 40.34 21.79
N MET A 239 -40.92 40.56 21.37
CA MET A 239 -40.59 41.65 20.45
C MET A 239 -41.13 41.42 19.04
N ILE A 240 -41.15 40.17 18.57
CA ILE A 240 -41.71 39.82 17.25
C ILE A 240 -43.24 39.96 17.27
N ARG A 241 -43.89 39.59 18.39
CA ARG A 241 -45.33 39.86 18.56
C ARG A 241 -45.61 41.36 18.57
N VAL A 242 -44.84 42.15 19.32
CA VAL A 242 -45.03 43.61 19.41
C VAL A 242 -44.81 44.29 18.06
N LEU A 243 -43.78 43.91 17.29
CA LEU A 243 -43.53 44.43 15.94
C LEU A 243 -44.57 43.97 14.92
N ALA A 244 -45.12 42.76 15.05
CA ALA A 244 -46.19 42.27 14.18
C ALA A 244 -47.56 42.89 14.50
N THR A 245 -47.81 43.31 15.74
CA THR A 245 -49.01 44.09 16.12
C THR A 245 -48.84 45.60 15.96
N ALA A 246 -47.62 46.09 15.70
CA ALA A 246 -47.40 47.46 15.25
C ALA A 246 -47.81 47.54 13.77
N ALA A 247 -49.13 47.49 13.54
CA ALA A 247 -49.72 47.87 12.28
C ALA A 247 -49.25 49.30 11.97
N ILE A 248 -48.52 49.43 10.87
CA ILE A 248 -48.21 50.71 10.24
C ILE A 248 -49.55 51.41 10.02
N SER A 249 -49.85 52.43 10.84
CA SER A 249 -50.81 53.47 10.50
C SER A 249 -50.13 54.32 9.43
N LEU A 250 -50.19 53.87 8.18
CA LEU A 250 -50.09 54.76 7.04
C LEU A 250 -51.25 55.73 7.22
N GLY A 251 -50.94 56.96 7.64
CA GLY A 251 -51.91 58.03 7.70
C GLY A 251 -52.49 58.20 6.30
N GLU A 252 -53.80 57.97 6.18
CA GLU A 252 -54.59 58.56 5.10
C GLU A 252 -54.45 60.08 5.27
N GLU A 253 -53.69 60.68 4.36
CA GLU A 253 -53.72 62.11 4.08
C GLU A 253 -55.12 62.40 3.53
N ASP A 254 -55.89 63.21 4.24
CA ASP A 254 -57.11 63.84 3.71
C ASP A 254 -57.04 65.34 4.01
N ASP A 255 -57.51 66.06 2.99
CA ASP A 255 -57.27 67.44 2.58
C ASP A 255 -57.76 68.57 3.51
N ASP A 256 -57.09 69.71 3.31
CA ASP A 256 -57.59 71.10 3.23
C ASP A 256 -58.19 71.86 4.45
N ASP A 257 -57.45 72.94 4.73
CA ASP A 257 -57.87 74.34 4.89
C ASP A 257 -58.46 74.91 6.20
N ASP A 258 -57.91 76.11 6.45
CA ASP A 258 -58.40 77.27 7.20
C ASP A 258 -58.11 77.42 8.71
N ASP A 259 -57.15 78.34 8.92
CA ASP A 259 -57.26 79.56 9.74
C ASP A 259 -56.64 79.65 11.16
N VAL A 260 -55.54 80.42 11.18
CA VAL A 260 -55.16 81.55 12.06
C VAL A 260 -55.44 81.44 13.58
N ASP A 261 -54.40 81.43 14.43
CA ASP A 261 -53.80 82.67 15.01
C ASP A 261 -52.77 82.36 16.13
N GLU A 262 -51.86 83.29 16.33
CA GLU A 262 -50.69 83.23 17.21
C GLU A 262 -51.02 83.15 18.72
N ASN A 263 -50.12 82.52 19.49
CA ASN A 263 -49.29 83.16 20.55
C ASN A 263 -49.13 82.36 21.88
N GLN A 264 -47.90 82.45 22.40
CA GLN A 264 -47.44 82.28 23.80
C GLN A 264 -47.31 80.91 24.50
N GLU A 265 -46.02 80.51 24.58
CA GLU A 265 -45.20 80.43 25.80
C GLU A 265 -45.52 79.42 26.94
N SER A 266 -44.44 78.71 27.33
CA SER A 266 -44.02 78.34 28.69
C SER A 266 -44.09 76.87 29.18
N THR A 267 -42.90 76.26 29.25
CA THR A 267 -42.19 75.88 30.50
C THR A 267 -42.66 74.70 31.39
N LYS A 268 -41.75 73.71 31.49
CA LYS A 268 -41.30 72.87 32.65
C LYS A 268 -42.11 71.69 33.21
N GLY A 269 -41.31 70.62 33.46
CA GLY A 269 -41.28 69.84 34.72
C GLY A 269 -42.04 68.50 34.65
N GLY A 270 -41.53 67.34 35.05
CA GLY A 270 -40.40 67.01 35.92
C GLY A 270 -40.90 66.51 37.29
N GLY A 271 -40.63 65.25 37.62
CA GLY A 271 -40.69 64.71 39.00
C GLY A 271 -41.15 63.26 39.07
N GLN A 272 -40.86 62.47 40.11
CA GLN A 272 -39.77 62.46 41.08
C GLN A 272 -39.82 61.09 41.77
N THR A 273 -38.64 60.59 42.14
CA THR A 273 -38.39 59.42 43.00
C THR A 273 -38.83 59.62 44.45
N GLY A 274 -39.15 58.54 45.16
CA GLY A 274 -39.32 58.51 46.62
C GLY A 274 -39.01 57.14 47.22
N VAL A 275 -38.17 57.14 48.26
CA VAL A 275 -37.52 56.02 48.95
C VAL A 275 -37.94 56.02 50.43
N ALA A 276 -37.66 54.91 51.14
CA ALA A 276 -37.51 54.74 52.61
C ALA A 276 -38.75 54.23 53.38
N ALA A 277 -38.66 53.47 54.48
CA ALA A 277 -37.63 52.62 55.10
C ALA A 277 -38.27 51.94 56.34
N GLY A 278 -37.78 50.75 56.72
CA GLY A 278 -37.89 50.14 58.06
C GLY A 278 -39.25 49.53 58.45
N GLY A 279 -39.36 48.40 59.15
CA GLY A 279 -38.37 47.51 59.75
C GLY A 279 -39.10 46.41 60.57
N THR A 280 -38.31 45.52 61.17
CA THR A 280 -38.62 44.56 62.26
C THR A 280 -39.41 43.25 61.97
N LEU A 281 -38.65 42.16 62.04
CA LEU A 281 -38.96 40.78 62.46
C LEU A 281 -39.47 40.73 63.93
N PRO A 282 -40.00 39.61 64.50
CA PRO A 282 -39.64 38.21 64.22
C PRO A 282 -40.71 37.10 64.33
N GLY A 283 -40.35 35.91 63.83
CA GLY A 283 -40.57 34.62 64.51
C GLY A 283 -41.93 33.94 64.36
N GLY A 284 -41.92 32.70 63.84
CA GLY A 284 -43.08 31.81 63.94
C GLY A 284 -43.00 30.58 63.02
N THR A 285 -42.59 29.46 63.61
CA THR A 285 -42.49 28.10 63.05
C THR A 285 -43.84 27.37 62.92
N GLY A 286 -43.91 26.37 62.03
CA GLY A 286 -44.91 25.28 62.02
C GLY A 286 -45.79 25.29 60.76
N GLN A 287 -45.61 24.41 59.77
CA GLN A 287 -45.87 22.97 59.76
C GLN A 287 -47.36 22.64 59.93
N ASP A 288 -48.10 22.44 58.82
CA ASP A 288 -48.82 21.18 58.53
C ASP A 288 -49.90 21.29 57.43
N ARG A 289 -49.95 20.20 56.63
CA ARG A 289 -51.12 19.53 56.02
C ARG A 289 -51.93 20.28 54.94
N ALA A 290 -51.90 19.79 53.70
CA ALA A 290 -52.72 18.68 53.17
C ALA A 290 -54.20 19.05 53.05
N GLY A 291 -54.66 19.18 51.80
CA GLY A 291 -56.07 19.44 51.48
C GLY A 291 -56.21 19.73 49.99
N GLY A 292 -56.23 18.64 49.20
CA GLY A 292 -56.46 18.68 47.76
C GLY A 292 -57.88 19.10 47.42
N ASN A 293 -57.97 19.83 46.32
CA ASN A 293 -59.06 20.62 45.81
C ASN A 293 -60.17 19.75 45.18
N ASP A 294 -61.41 19.91 45.64
CA ASP A 294 -62.61 19.58 44.89
C ASP A 294 -63.01 20.77 44.01
N GLY A 295 -63.55 20.47 42.82
CA GLY A 295 -64.58 21.31 42.20
C GLY A 295 -64.15 22.30 41.11
N GLY A 296 -64.63 22.02 39.89
CA GLY A 296 -65.48 23.01 39.20
C GLY A 296 -64.89 23.80 38.02
N GLY A 297 -65.21 23.33 36.81
CA GLY A 297 -65.96 24.14 35.84
C GLY A 297 -65.23 25.12 34.90
N GLY A 298 -65.41 24.89 33.59
CA GLY A 298 -65.89 25.95 32.69
C GLY A 298 -64.97 26.47 31.57
N GLY A 299 -65.49 26.45 30.33
CA GLY A 299 -65.11 27.33 29.20
C GLY A 299 -64.01 26.78 28.29
N ASN A 300 -64.28 26.13 27.16
CA ASN A 300 -64.76 26.66 25.87
C ASN A 300 -63.79 27.69 25.24
N GLU A 301 -63.16 27.33 24.12
CA GLU A 301 -63.02 28.15 22.89
C GLU A 301 -62.06 27.55 21.85
N GLY A 302 -62.50 27.50 20.58
CA GLY A 302 -61.67 28.01 19.48
C GLY A 302 -60.80 27.05 18.67
N GLY A 303 -61.26 25.85 18.31
CA GLY A 303 -60.56 25.00 17.34
C GLY A 303 -60.87 25.36 15.87
N ILE A 304 -60.08 26.24 15.25
CA ILE A 304 -60.14 26.47 13.78
C ILE A 304 -59.47 25.29 13.07
N LYS A 305 -60.27 24.45 12.40
CA LYS A 305 -59.80 23.40 11.48
C LYS A 305 -59.55 23.99 10.10
N ILE A 306 -58.30 24.13 9.70
CA ILE A 306 -57.91 24.46 8.32
C ILE A 306 -57.76 23.14 7.56
N SER A 307 -58.72 22.83 6.69
CA SER A 307 -58.63 21.72 5.74
C SER A 307 -57.80 22.14 4.53
N VAL A 308 -56.60 21.55 4.39
CA VAL A 308 -55.75 21.72 3.20
C VAL A 308 -56.34 20.91 2.05
N ARG A 309 -56.64 21.60 0.96
CA ARG A 309 -57.16 21.07 -0.31
C ARG A 309 -56.05 20.30 -1.03
N GLU A 310 -56.24 19.00 -1.23
CA GLU A 310 -55.36 18.16 -2.05
C GLU A 310 -55.45 18.56 -3.53
N VAL A 311 -54.29 18.74 -4.17
CA VAL A 311 -54.15 18.92 -5.61
C VAL A 311 -53.79 17.56 -6.21
N PRO A 312 -54.57 16.99 -7.14
CA PRO A 312 -54.23 15.70 -7.75
C PRO A 312 -53.04 15.87 -8.70
N ALA A 313 -51.99 15.08 -8.46
CA ALA A 313 -50.82 15.01 -9.33
C ALA A 313 -51.15 14.23 -10.61
N GLN A 314 -50.98 14.88 -11.75
CA GLN A 314 -51.03 14.30 -13.09
C GLN A 314 -49.92 13.25 -13.25
N ARG A 315 -50.31 12.02 -13.60
CA ARG A 315 -49.42 10.90 -13.87
C ARG A 315 -49.00 10.95 -15.34
N GLN A 316 -47.76 11.36 -15.62
CA GLN A 316 -47.13 11.15 -16.93
C GLN A 316 -46.32 9.85 -16.88
N GLU A 317 -46.75 8.86 -17.66
CA GLU A 317 -45.96 7.67 -17.98
C GLU A 317 -44.78 8.07 -18.87
N TYR A 318 -43.56 7.79 -18.42
CA TYR A 318 -42.35 7.85 -19.23
C TYR A 318 -41.57 6.55 -19.02
N GLU A 319 -41.22 5.90 -20.13
CA GLU A 319 -40.52 4.62 -20.18
C GLU A 319 -39.12 4.65 -19.52
N PRO A 320 -38.65 3.51 -18.94
CA PRO A 320 -37.42 3.48 -18.17
C PRO A 320 -36.19 3.29 -19.08
N GLY A 321 -35.61 4.40 -19.53
CA GLY A 321 -34.22 4.43 -20.01
C GLY A 321 -33.20 4.30 -18.87
N PHE A 322 -31.99 3.83 -19.16
CA PHE A 322 -30.85 3.59 -18.24
C PHE A 322 -30.61 4.68 -17.17
N ALA A 323 -30.95 5.94 -17.45
CA ALA A 323 -30.92 7.05 -16.50
C ALA A 323 -31.88 6.86 -15.29
N GLY A 324 -32.99 6.15 -15.46
CA GLY A 324 -33.96 5.83 -14.41
C GLY A 324 -33.45 4.78 -13.42
N ALA A 325 -32.69 3.78 -13.89
CA ALA A 325 -32.05 2.79 -13.02
C ALA A 325 -30.94 3.42 -12.15
N VAL A 326 -30.15 4.34 -12.73
CA VAL A 326 -29.14 5.11 -11.99
C VAL A 326 -29.80 6.08 -10.99
N LYS A 327 -30.91 6.73 -11.34
CA LYS A 327 -31.69 7.54 -10.40
C LYS A 327 -32.34 6.71 -9.29
N SER A 328 -32.73 5.46 -9.54
CA SER A 328 -33.30 4.57 -8.52
C SER A 328 -32.24 4.01 -7.57
N ALA A 329 -31.04 3.71 -8.06
CA ALA A 329 -29.90 3.36 -7.21
C ALA A 329 -29.41 4.55 -6.37
N LEU A 330 -29.43 5.76 -6.94
CA LEU A 330 -29.12 7.01 -6.24
C LEU A 330 -30.27 7.51 -5.35
N SER A 331 -31.52 7.09 -5.58
CA SER A 331 -32.66 7.42 -4.71
C SER A 331 -32.75 6.48 -3.50
N GLY A 332 -32.22 5.25 -3.60
CA GLY A 332 -31.90 4.43 -2.43
C GLY A 332 -30.83 5.08 -1.55
N LEU A 333 -29.95 5.89 -2.16
CA LEU A 333 -29.06 6.79 -1.46
C LEU A 333 -29.75 8.09 -1.02
N ALA A 334 -31.04 8.35 -1.27
CA ALA A 334 -31.72 9.57 -0.78
C ALA A 334 -31.94 9.61 0.76
N PHE A 335 -31.38 8.67 1.52
CA PHE A 335 -31.33 8.68 2.98
C PHE A 335 -30.50 9.85 3.57
N TRP A 336 -29.74 10.58 2.74
CA TRP A 336 -28.98 11.79 3.11
C TRP A 336 -29.86 13.02 3.43
N ARG A 337 -31.19 12.98 3.27
CA ARG A 337 -32.05 14.11 3.63
C ARG A 337 -32.48 14.03 5.11
N PRO A 338 -31.92 14.87 6.01
CA PRO A 338 -32.38 14.90 7.38
C PRO A 338 -33.79 15.50 7.44
N VAL A 339 -34.78 14.69 7.77
CA VAL A 339 -36.05 15.20 8.30
C VAL A 339 -35.78 15.59 9.75
N ASN A 340 -35.37 16.83 9.97
CA ASN A 340 -35.30 17.41 11.30
C ASN A 340 -36.73 17.49 11.88
N LYS A 341 -37.16 16.41 12.57
CA LYS A 341 -38.39 16.43 13.37
C LYS A 341 -38.13 17.27 14.62
N VAL A 342 -38.51 18.54 14.55
CA VAL A 342 -38.66 19.38 15.74
C VAL A 342 -39.93 18.90 16.44
N VAL A 343 -39.76 18.18 17.55
CA VAL A 343 -40.91 17.78 18.39
C VAL A 343 -41.19 18.95 19.35
N PRO A 344 -42.35 19.62 19.26
CA PRO A 344 -42.72 20.66 20.22
C PRO A 344 -43.14 19.98 21.53
N SER A 345 -42.21 19.84 22.49
CA SER A 345 -42.54 19.54 23.87
C SER A 345 -42.71 20.86 24.62
N GLY A 346 -43.90 21.10 25.16
CA GLY A 346 -44.28 22.35 25.82
C GLY A 346 -43.29 22.78 26.91
N GLY A 347 -42.91 24.06 26.88
CA GLY A 347 -42.21 24.74 27.97
C GLY A 347 -40.98 25.54 27.54
N LYS A 348 -39.94 24.90 26.99
CA LYS A 348 -38.69 25.56 26.61
C LYS A 348 -38.06 24.87 25.40
N ARG A 349 -37.91 25.58 24.27
CA ARG A 349 -37.22 25.07 23.08
C ARG A 349 -35.74 24.90 23.41
N GLN A 350 -35.32 23.67 23.75
CA GLN A 350 -33.90 23.33 23.87
C GLN A 350 -33.43 22.67 22.57
N LEU A 351 -32.44 23.26 21.92
CA LEU A 351 -31.70 22.59 20.86
C LEU A 351 -30.89 21.45 21.50
N LYS A 352 -31.21 20.19 21.18
CA LYS A 352 -30.41 19.04 21.60
C LYS A 352 -29.25 18.85 20.62
N HIS A 353 -28.03 18.86 21.15
CA HIS A 353 -26.83 18.52 20.38
C HIS A 353 -26.92 17.06 19.93
N SER A 354 -27.23 16.82 18.66
CA SER A 354 -27.35 15.45 18.12
C SER A 354 -25.97 14.96 17.67
N HIS A 355 -25.31 14.19 18.55
CA HIS A 355 -24.06 13.47 18.21
C HIS A 355 -24.24 12.47 17.06
N ARG A 356 -25.48 12.06 16.75
CA ARG A 356 -25.78 11.11 15.69
C ARG A 356 -25.34 11.63 14.32
N TYR A 357 -25.49 12.93 14.05
CA TYR A 357 -25.06 13.50 12.77
C TYR A 357 -23.54 13.44 12.57
N THR A 358 -22.77 13.63 13.64
CA THR A 358 -21.31 13.56 13.58
C THR A 358 -20.84 12.14 13.24
N ILE A 359 -21.41 11.13 13.89
CA ILE A 359 -21.11 9.70 13.60
C ILE A 359 -21.50 9.34 12.16
N TRP A 360 -22.60 9.90 11.68
CA TRP A 360 -23.10 9.62 10.35
C TRP A 360 -22.27 10.27 9.25
N LEU A 361 -21.72 11.46 9.53
CA LEU A 361 -20.85 12.17 8.59
C LEU A 361 -19.49 11.47 8.42
N THR A 362 -19.00 10.77 9.46
CA THR A 362 -17.73 10.03 9.40
C THR A 362 -17.87 8.60 8.82
N TRP A 363 -19.10 8.10 8.66
CA TRP A 363 -19.36 6.75 8.15
C TRP A 363 -18.74 6.43 6.77
N PRO A 364 -18.74 7.34 5.78
CA PRO A 364 -18.14 7.07 4.47
C PRO A 364 -16.63 6.77 4.56
N PHE A 365 -15.93 7.39 5.50
CA PHE A 365 -14.50 7.20 5.71
C PHE A 365 -14.19 5.88 6.38
N VAL A 366 -15.02 5.49 7.35
CA VAL A 366 -14.93 4.15 7.97
C VAL A 366 -15.23 3.06 6.93
N ALA A 367 -16.25 3.27 6.10
CA ALA A 367 -16.59 2.36 5.00
C ALA A 367 -15.45 2.29 3.97
N TRP A 368 -14.85 3.42 3.62
CA TRP A 368 -13.70 3.46 2.72
C TRP A 368 -12.48 2.74 3.27
N ALA A 369 -12.15 2.94 4.56
CA ALA A 369 -11.08 2.21 5.24
C ALA A 369 -11.35 0.69 5.23
N ALA A 370 -12.59 0.27 5.49
CA ALA A 370 -12.97 -1.14 5.41
C ALA A 370 -12.84 -1.71 3.99
N ILE A 371 -13.23 -0.95 2.97
CA ILE A 371 -13.06 -1.35 1.56
C ILE A 371 -11.58 -1.52 1.22
N ILE A 372 -10.70 -0.60 1.63
CA ILE A 372 -9.26 -0.73 1.40
C ILE A 372 -8.72 -2.00 2.05
N ILE A 373 -9.11 -2.31 3.29
CA ILE A 373 -8.68 -3.53 3.99
C ILE A 373 -9.14 -4.78 3.23
N ILE A 374 -10.40 -4.80 2.76
CA ILE A 374 -10.96 -5.93 2.01
C ILE A 374 -10.23 -6.10 0.67
N VAL A 375 -10.05 -5.02 -0.09
CA VAL A 375 -9.35 -5.07 -1.39
C VAL A 375 -7.91 -5.53 -1.23
N GLN A 376 -7.18 -5.05 -0.21
CA GLN A 376 -5.82 -5.51 0.07
C GLN A 376 -5.78 -6.98 0.50
N SER A 377 -6.75 -7.42 1.31
CA SER A 377 -6.85 -8.83 1.74
C SER A 377 -7.14 -9.75 0.56
N ILE A 378 -8.06 -9.36 -0.34
CA ILE A 378 -8.37 -10.13 -1.56
C ILE A 378 -7.14 -10.15 -2.48
N GLY A 379 -6.48 -9.01 -2.68
CA GLY A 379 -5.24 -8.91 -3.46
C GLY A 379 -4.16 -9.87 -2.95
N TYR A 380 -4.01 -10.00 -1.63
CA TYR A 380 -3.09 -10.97 -1.03
C TYR A 380 -3.45 -12.40 -1.38
N THR A 381 -4.71 -12.78 -1.21
CA THR A 381 -5.16 -14.15 -1.51
C THR A 381 -5.04 -14.48 -2.99
N SER A 382 -5.18 -13.50 -3.87
CA SER A 382 -5.00 -13.66 -5.31
C SER A 382 -3.53 -13.76 -5.74
N LEU A 383 -2.60 -13.19 -4.96
CA LEU A 383 -1.15 -13.28 -5.21
C LEU A 383 -0.54 -14.58 -4.67
N GLN A 384 -1.22 -15.26 -3.74
CA GLN A 384 -0.79 -16.56 -3.21
C GLN A 384 -1.24 -17.75 -4.08
N ARG A 385 -2.23 -17.55 -4.95
CA ARG A 385 -2.61 -18.53 -5.98
C ARG A 385 -1.80 -18.26 -7.24
#